data_AF-A0A085ZDB7-F1
#
_entry.id   AF-A0A085ZDB7-F1
#
_cell.length_a   1.000
_cell.length_b   1.000
_cell.length_c   1.000
_cell.angle_alpha   90.00
_cell.angle_beta   90.00
_cell.angle_gamma   90.00
#
_symmetry.space_group_name_H-M   'P 1'
#
loop_
_entity.id
_entity.type
_entity.pdbx_description
1 polymer ?
#
loop_
_entity_poly.entity_id
_entity_poly.type
_entity_poly.pdbx_seq_one_letter_code
_entity_poly.pdbx_strand_id
1 'polypeptide(L)'
;MKNLFYLLFAISLFSCNSKEKKTLENQPQKLQEQELMTELYGSWVGDFVAEERDPNGQESEMHINKINISIKKITSSEVTGRSIVAGNNRPLTGRMTKKGNTIHFILNEPGDDKNDGFFDFEIKNDTLLVGTWTANNPKKEVSKRSFQLTRKEFRYNPYLMLPEEGMYVDYQNPKIENIKIKAEEEPEITEEKEEEYETSSLYRIASESIITLNSSTQKLTESDLKNLKKIDLQILRNTIFARHGFTFKTKTIRQFFDQVEWYIPISSNVNAKLTSIEKGNIAILKRFEKYAEDNYDSFGR
;
A
#
# COMPACT_ATOMS: atom_id res chain seq x y z
N MET A 1 -37.73 64.14 -26.87
CA MET A 1 -37.45 65.56 -27.22
C MET A 1 -36.07 65.87 -26.66
N LYS A 2 -35.01 65.70 -27.45
CA LYS A 2 -34.31 66.71 -28.28
C LYS A 2 -33.58 67.80 -27.47
N ASN A 3 -32.27 67.90 -27.76
CA ASN A 3 -31.34 69.04 -27.67
C ASN A 3 -30.62 69.21 -26.31
N LEU A 4 -29.29 69.10 -26.18
CA LEU A 4 -28.12 69.72 -26.85
C LEU A 4 -27.91 71.21 -26.49
N PHE A 5 -26.76 71.53 -25.85
CA PHE A 5 -25.90 72.75 -25.86
C PHE A 5 -25.21 72.91 -24.46
N TYR A 6 -23.89 72.71 -24.26
CA TYR A 6 -22.64 73.45 -24.62
C TYR A 6 -22.19 74.56 -23.63
N LEU A 7 -20.87 74.54 -23.33
CA LEU A 7 -19.97 75.57 -22.71
C LEU A 7 -20.08 75.78 -21.19
N LEU A 8 -19.03 76.00 -20.36
CA LEU A 8 -17.66 76.54 -20.46
C LEU A 8 -16.78 75.88 -19.36
N PHE A 9 -15.63 75.30 -19.66
CA PHE A 9 -14.27 75.83 -19.45
C PHE A 9 -13.98 76.56 -18.11
N ALA A 10 -13.26 75.86 -17.22
CA ALA A 10 -12.35 76.47 -16.26
C ALA A 10 -11.08 75.59 -16.20
N ILE A 11 -10.02 76.07 -16.86
CA ILE A 11 -8.66 75.54 -16.70
C ILE A 11 -8.08 76.19 -15.45
N SER A 12 -7.70 75.36 -14.49
CA SER A 12 -6.69 75.72 -13.49
C SER A 12 -5.53 74.74 -13.63
N LEU A 13 -4.40 75.27 -14.10
CA LEU A 13 -3.10 74.59 -14.13
C LEU A 13 -2.41 74.68 -12.77
N PHE A 14 -1.38 73.83 -12.62
CA PHE A 14 -0.43 73.62 -11.53
C PHE A 14 -0.93 72.68 -10.42
N SER A 15 -0.22 71.61 -10.03
CA SER A 15 1.18 71.26 -10.18
C SER A 15 1.36 69.74 -10.04
N CYS A 16 2.27 69.14 -10.79
CA CYS A 16 2.70 67.76 -10.59
C CYS A 16 3.54 67.65 -9.31
N ASN A 17 3.18 66.76 -8.39
CA ASN A 17 4.18 66.02 -7.64
C ASN A 17 3.74 64.58 -7.36
N SER A 18 4.58 63.65 -7.81
CA SER A 18 4.61 62.20 -7.57
C SER A 18 3.27 61.45 -7.42
N LYS A 19 2.69 61.02 -8.55
CA LYS A 19 1.85 59.81 -8.55
C LYS A 19 2.78 58.60 -8.39
N GLU A 20 2.69 57.94 -7.24
CA GLU A 20 3.07 56.53 -7.11
C GLU A 20 2.36 55.74 -8.21
N LYS A 21 3.13 55.33 -9.22
CA LYS A 21 2.75 54.25 -10.10
C LYS A 21 2.80 52.99 -9.23
N LYS A 22 1.63 52.46 -8.85
CA LYS A 22 1.53 51.05 -8.46
C LYS A 22 2.01 50.23 -9.65
N THR A 23 3.27 49.82 -9.58
CA THR A 23 3.85 48.80 -10.43
C THR A 23 3.00 47.55 -10.20
N LEU A 24 2.34 47.06 -11.25
CA LEU A 24 1.86 45.70 -11.27
C LEU A 24 3.09 44.81 -11.11
N GLU A 25 3.30 44.28 -9.92
CA GLU A 25 4.25 43.20 -9.68
C GLU A 25 3.84 42.03 -10.57
N ASN A 26 4.55 41.87 -11.69
CA ASN A 26 4.62 40.58 -12.35
C ASN A 26 5.17 39.59 -11.34
N GLN A 27 4.30 38.75 -10.78
CA GLN A 27 4.75 37.53 -10.12
C GLN A 27 5.68 36.82 -11.10
N PRO A 28 6.90 36.42 -10.68
CA PRO A 28 7.78 35.68 -11.56
C PRO A 28 7.07 34.38 -11.94
N GLN A 29 6.64 34.31 -13.19
CA GLN A 29 6.11 33.09 -13.79
C GLN A 29 7.24 32.07 -13.70
N LYS A 30 7.16 31.16 -12.72
CA LYS A 30 8.16 30.12 -12.48
C LYS A 30 8.32 29.38 -13.81
N LEU A 31 9.45 29.58 -14.49
CA LEU A 31 9.72 28.94 -15.78
C LEU A 31 9.60 27.44 -15.53
N GLN A 32 8.58 26.81 -16.10
CA GLN A 32 8.28 25.41 -15.82
C GLN A 32 9.42 24.59 -16.45
N GLU A 33 10.29 24.02 -15.61
CA GLU A 33 11.40 23.18 -16.08
C GLU A 33 10.87 22.06 -16.99
N GLN A 34 11.61 21.83 -18.08
CA GLN A 34 11.28 20.79 -19.04
C GLN A 34 11.29 19.42 -18.35
N GLU A 35 10.23 18.65 -18.58
CA GLU A 35 10.15 17.28 -18.12
C GLU A 35 11.09 16.39 -18.92
N LEU A 36 11.80 15.51 -18.21
CA LEU A 36 12.78 14.58 -18.74
C LEU A 36 12.31 13.16 -18.46
N MET A 37 12.79 12.21 -19.27
CA MET A 37 12.69 10.78 -18.97
C MET A 37 11.27 10.28 -18.67
N THR A 38 10.28 10.79 -19.43
CA THR A 38 8.86 10.46 -19.26
C THR A 38 8.56 8.98 -19.43
N GLU A 39 9.43 8.26 -20.14
CA GLU A 39 9.39 6.80 -20.29
C GLU A 39 9.52 6.05 -18.96
N LEU A 40 10.17 6.65 -17.94
CA LEU A 40 10.34 6.07 -16.60
C LEU A 40 9.15 6.33 -15.67
N TYR A 41 8.16 7.11 -16.12
CA TYR A 41 6.98 7.42 -15.33
C TYR A 41 6.09 6.17 -15.16
N GLY A 42 5.37 6.14 -14.04
CA GLY A 42 4.44 5.06 -13.70
C GLY A 42 4.86 4.29 -12.46
N SER A 43 4.25 3.12 -12.27
CA SER A 43 4.43 2.29 -11.08
C SER A 43 5.54 1.26 -11.28
N TRP A 44 6.39 1.14 -10.28
CA TRP A 44 7.43 0.14 -10.15
C TRP A 44 7.11 -0.70 -8.92
N VAL A 45 6.85 -1.98 -9.12
CA VAL A 45 6.27 -2.86 -8.09
C VAL A 45 7.12 -4.10 -7.90
N GLY A 46 7.20 -4.54 -6.66
CA GLY A 46 7.96 -5.71 -6.26
C GLY A 46 8.07 -5.81 -4.75
N ASP A 47 9.06 -6.57 -4.31
CA ASP A 47 9.26 -6.88 -2.90
C ASP A 47 10.13 -5.83 -2.21
N PHE A 48 9.83 -5.63 -0.92
CA PHE A 48 10.50 -4.69 -0.03
C PHE A 48 11.01 -5.45 1.19
N VAL A 49 12.24 -5.94 1.06
CA VAL A 49 12.82 -6.97 1.92
C VAL A 49 13.65 -6.33 3.03
N ALA A 50 13.48 -6.77 4.27
CA ALA A 50 14.28 -6.31 5.41
C ALA A 50 15.73 -6.81 5.32
N GLU A 51 16.68 -5.88 5.35
CA GLU A 51 18.12 -6.16 5.27
C GLU A 51 18.82 -5.95 6.62
N GLU A 52 18.54 -4.82 7.27
CA GLU A 52 19.12 -4.49 8.58
C GLU A 52 17.99 -4.37 9.61
N ARG A 53 18.12 -5.15 10.68
CA ARG A 53 17.16 -5.29 11.76
C ARG A 53 17.88 -5.20 13.11
N ASP A 54 17.24 -4.61 14.11
CA ASP A 54 17.73 -4.64 15.49
C ASP A 54 17.78 -6.10 15.99
N PRO A 55 18.98 -6.65 16.26
CA PRO A 55 19.11 -8.05 16.67
C PRO A 55 18.56 -8.33 18.07
N ASN A 56 18.34 -7.29 18.88
CA ASN A 56 17.82 -7.41 20.25
C ASN A 56 16.34 -6.97 20.36
N GLY A 57 15.75 -6.54 19.25
CA GLY A 57 14.39 -6.01 19.20
C GLY A 57 13.32 -7.09 19.03
N GLN A 58 12.08 -6.78 19.38
CA GLN A 58 10.94 -7.62 19.04
C GLN A 58 10.73 -7.64 17.51
N GLU A 59 10.57 -8.83 16.93
CA GLU A 59 10.24 -8.97 15.51
C GLU A 59 8.75 -8.71 15.26
N SER A 60 8.40 -7.45 15.05
CA SER A 60 7.03 -7.05 14.74
C SER A 60 6.86 -6.75 13.26
N GLU A 61 7.78 -6.07 12.58
CA GLU A 61 7.70 -5.76 11.17
C GLU A 61 7.89 -7.00 10.29
N MET A 62 7.08 -7.12 9.23
CA MET A 62 7.21 -8.20 8.24
C MET A 62 8.59 -8.13 7.57
N HIS A 63 9.19 -9.30 7.36
CA HIS A 63 10.43 -9.43 6.59
C HIS A 63 10.24 -8.91 5.16
N ILE A 64 9.14 -9.31 4.49
CA ILE A 64 8.80 -8.87 3.13
C ILE A 64 7.46 -8.14 3.15
N ASN A 65 7.40 -7.00 2.47
CA ASN A 65 6.15 -6.34 2.07
C ASN A 65 6.14 -6.14 0.55
N LYS A 66 4.98 -6.03 -0.07
CA LYS A 66 4.90 -5.49 -1.44
C LYS A 66 4.96 -3.96 -1.40
N ILE A 67 5.81 -3.36 -2.25
CA ILE A 67 5.93 -1.92 -2.42
C ILE A 67 5.59 -1.52 -3.85
N ASN A 68 5.02 -0.32 -4.01
CA ASN A 68 4.95 0.40 -5.27
C ASN A 68 5.66 1.75 -5.13
N ILE A 69 6.67 2.00 -5.96
CA ILE A 69 7.25 3.32 -6.17
C ILE A 69 6.71 3.87 -7.48
N SER A 70 5.99 4.99 -7.41
CA SER A 70 5.50 5.67 -8.61
C SER A 70 6.31 6.93 -8.89
N ILE A 71 6.98 6.96 -10.03
CA ILE A 71 7.66 8.16 -10.54
C ILE A 71 6.64 8.98 -11.32
N LYS A 72 6.49 10.26 -10.96
CA LYS A 72 5.48 11.16 -11.54
C LYS A 72 6.08 12.22 -12.44
N LYS A 73 7.20 12.81 -12.01
CA LYS A 73 7.85 13.91 -12.72
C LYS A 73 9.34 13.87 -12.51
N ILE A 74 10.10 14.05 -13.58
CA ILE A 74 11.55 14.23 -13.55
C ILE A 74 11.87 15.53 -14.30
N THR A 75 12.70 16.37 -13.69
CA THR A 75 13.25 17.60 -14.26
C THR A 75 14.75 17.65 -14.00
N SER A 76 15.43 18.69 -14.46
CA SER A 76 16.85 18.88 -14.16
C SER A 76 17.14 19.08 -12.67
N SER A 77 16.21 19.70 -11.92
CA SER A 77 16.43 20.02 -10.50
C SER A 77 15.70 19.10 -9.52
N GLU A 78 14.60 18.48 -9.94
CA GLU A 78 13.69 17.76 -9.05
C GLU A 78 13.11 16.49 -9.69
N VAL A 79 12.96 15.46 -8.86
CA VAL A 79 12.15 14.27 -9.12
C VAL A 79 11.04 14.20 -8.08
N THR A 80 9.81 13.96 -8.54
CA THR A 80 8.65 13.73 -7.66
C THR A 80 7.97 12.41 -7.95
N GLY A 81 7.40 11.83 -6.91
CA GLY A 81 6.74 10.54 -6.97
C GLY A 81 5.97 10.23 -5.69
N ARG A 82 5.78 8.94 -5.45
CA ARG A 82 5.22 8.42 -4.19
C ARG A 82 5.68 7.00 -3.93
N SER A 83 5.79 6.63 -2.66
CA SER A 83 5.93 5.26 -2.18
C SER A 83 4.58 4.81 -1.62
N ILE A 84 4.19 3.56 -1.91
CA ILE A 84 3.04 2.90 -1.30
C ILE A 84 3.47 1.54 -0.79
N VAL A 85 3.42 1.35 0.52
CA VAL A 85 3.80 0.09 1.19
C VAL A 85 3.04 -0.06 2.49
N ALA A 86 2.52 -1.25 2.76
CA ALA A 86 1.83 -1.57 4.02
C ALA A 86 0.76 -0.56 4.47
N GLY A 87 -0.01 0.00 3.52
CA GLY A 87 -1.04 1.01 3.77
C GLY A 87 -0.52 2.44 3.89
N ASN A 88 0.80 2.64 4.00
CA ASN A 88 1.43 3.94 3.96
C ASN A 88 1.49 4.41 2.50
N ASN A 89 1.12 5.67 2.28
CA ASN A 89 1.16 6.33 0.97
C ASN A 89 1.83 7.69 1.19
N ARG A 90 3.08 7.81 0.77
CA ARG A 90 3.95 8.94 1.10
C ARG A 90 4.43 9.62 -0.18
N PRO A 91 4.40 10.95 -0.27
CA PRO A 91 5.00 11.65 -1.40
C PRO A 91 6.52 11.47 -1.36
N LEU A 92 7.12 11.37 -2.55
CA LEU A 92 8.57 11.31 -2.70
C LEU A 92 9.05 12.57 -3.41
N THR A 93 10.14 13.15 -2.91
CA THR A 93 10.83 14.27 -3.56
C THR A 93 12.34 14.08 -3.48
N GLY A 94 13.05 14.46 -4.53
CA GLY A 94 14.49 14.31 -4.54
C GLY A 94 15.09 14.65 -5.88
N ARG A 95 16.19 13.98 -6.23
CA ARG A 95 16.97 14.30 -7.42
C ARG A 95 17.41 13.05 -8.15
N MET A 96 17.71 13.22 -9.43
CA MET A 96 18.39 12.20 -10.23
C MET A 96 19.79 12.66 -10.62
N THR A 97 20.70 11.71 -10.82
CA THR A 97 21.99 11.95 -11.47
C THR A 97 22.19 10.92 -12.56
N LYS A 98 22.74 11.34 -13.71
CA LYS A 98 23.03 10.46 -14.83
C LYS A 98 24.54 10.26 -14.92
N LYS A 99 25.00 9.02 -14.85
CA LYS A 99 26.41 8.63 -15.04
C LYS A 99 26.48 7.59 -16.15
N GLY A 100 26.86 8.01 -17.35
CA GLY A 100 26.82 7.13 -18.53
C GLY A 100 25.40 6.70 -18.87
N ASN A 101 25.16 5.38 -18.90
CA ASN A 101 23.85 4.79 -19.17
C ASN A 101 23.03 4.51 -17.89
N THR A 102 23.61 4.72 -16.71
CA THR A 102 22.94 4.49 -15.43
C THR A 102 22.33 5.78 -14.91
N ILE A 103 21.07 5.70 -14.48
CA ILE A 103 20.33 6.79 -13.86
C ILE A 103 20.11 6.44 -12.40
N HIS A 104 20.61 7.30 -11.53
CA HIS A 104 20.58 7.12 -10.09
C HIS A 104 19.63 8.13 -9.46
N PHE A 105 18.85 7.71 -8.48
CA PHE A 105 17.83 8.49 -7.81
C PHE A 105 18.07 8.48 -6.31
N ILE A 106 17.91 9.64 -5.69
CA ILE A 106 17.84 9.78 -4.23
C ILE A 106 16.56 10.54 -3.93
N LEU A 107 15.56 9.85 -3.37
CA LEU A 107 14.23 10.39 -3.08
C LEU A 107 13.89 10.26 -1.59
N ASN A 108 13.38 11.31 -0.98
CA ASN A 108 13.02 11.35 0.43
C ASN A 108 11.50 11.31 0.61
N GLU A 109 11.05 10.62 1.66
CA GLU A 109 9.74 10.82 2.25
C GLU A 109 9.76 12.09 3.16
N PRO A 110 8.61 12.64 3.56
CA PRO A 110 8.54 13.93 4.28
C PRO A 110 9.31 14.03 5.60
N GLY A 111 9.52 12.91 6.29
CA GLY A 111 10.10 12.87 7.64
C GLY A 111 9.11 13.19 8.76
N ASP A 112 7.81 13.23 8.46
CA ASP A 112 6.73 13.49 9.44
C ASP A 112 6.05 12.21 9.96
N ASP A 113 6.38 11.04 9.41
CA ASP A 113 5.93 9.73 9.90
C ASP A 113 7.11 8.91 10.44
N LYS A 114 6.88 8.12 11.49
CA LYS A 114 7.89 7.25 12.11
C LYS A 114 8.45 6.17 11.16
N ASN A 115 7.75 5.90 10.07
CA ASN A 115 8.16 4.95 9.04
C ASN A 115 8.79 5.63 7.83
N ASP A 116 9.06 6.94 7.89
CA ASP A 116 9.72 7.64 6.80
C ASP A 116 11.22 7.35 6.74
N GLY A 117 11.72 7.38 5.51
CA GLY A 117 13.12 7.27 5.18
C GLY A 117 13.43 7.93 3.84
N PHE A 118 14.52 7.46 3.23
CA PHE A 118 14.88 7.84 1.87
C PHE A 118 15.19 6.60 1.05
N PHE A 119 14.96 6.72 -0.26
CA PHE A 119 15.21 5.72 -1.27
C PHE A 119 16.46 6.11 -2.06
N ASP A 120 17.36 5.16 -2.22
CA ASP A 120 18.57 5.26 -3.03
C ASP A 120 18.54 4.10 -4.04
N PHE A 121 18.37 4.41 -5.33
CA PHE A 121 18.17 3.39 -6.35
C PHE A 121 18.66 3.80 -7.74
N GLU A 122 18.84 2.81 -8.59
CA GLU A 122 19.14 2.96 -10.01
C GLU A 122 18.11 2.21 -10.87
N ILE A 123 17.92 2.68 -12.10
CA ILE A 123 17.14 1.96 -13.11
C ILE A 123 18.10 1.38 -14.14
N LYS A 124 18.09 0.05 -14.26
CA LYS A 124 18.90 -0.73 -15.19
C LYS A 124 18.06 -1.12 -16.40
N ASN A 125 18.62 -0.88 -17.59
CA ASN A 125 18.02 -1.27 -18.88
C ASN A 125 16.53 -0.90 -18.99
N ASP A 126 16.12 0.23 -18.40
CA ASP A 126 14.74 0.76 -18.37
C ASP A 126 13.64 -0.20 -17.89
N THR A 127 14.02 -1.31 -17.24
CA THR A 127 13.12 -2.43 -16.93
C THR A 127 13.20 -2.88 -15.47
N LEU A 128 14.34 -2.63 -14.82
CA LEU A 128 14.59 -3.08 -13.46
C LEU A 128 15.07 -1.91 -12.60
N LEU A 129 14.28 -1.57 -11.59
CA LEU A 129 14.62 -0.58 -10.58
C LEU A 129 15.16 -1.33 -9.35
N VAL A 130 16.41 -1.08 -8.98
CA VAL A 130 17.08 -1.75 -7.84
C VAL A 130 17.63 -0.71 -6.89
N GLY A 131 17.41 -0.93 -5.60
CA GLY A 131 17.96 -0.03 -4.60
C GLY A 131 17.63 -0.43 -3.18
N THR A 132 17.79 0.56 -2.30
CA THR A 132 17.54 0.42 -0.88
C THR A 132 16.71 1.59 -0.36
N TRP A 133 16.02 1.32 0.73
CA TRP A 133 15.40 2.33 1.58
C TRP A 133 16.09 2.31 2.93
N THR A 134 16.36 3.48 3.47
CA THR A 134 16.95 3.65 4.80
C THR A 134 16.06 4.54 5.65
N ALA A 135 15.73 4.05 6.86
CA ALA A 135 14.90 4.77 7.81
C ALA A 135 15.56 6.07 8.27
N ASN A 136 14.76 7.13 8.44
CA ASN A 136 15.25 8.37 9.06
C ASN A 136 15.61 8.16 10.55
N ASN A 137 14.92 7.23 11.22
CA ASN A 137 15.23 6.83 12.59
C ASN A 137 16.11 5.57 12.59
N PRO A 138 17.40 5.65 12.96
CA PRO A 138 18.30 4.50 12.98
C PRO A 138 17.97 3.47 14.08
N LYS A 139 17.12 3.83 15.06
CA LYS A 139 16.64 2.92 16.11
C LYS A 139 15.35 2.19 15.73
N LYS A 140 14.89 2.34 14.48
CA LYS A 140 13.73 1.60 13.97
C LYS A 140 14.07 0.12 13.92
N GLU A 141 13.09 -0.74 14.23
CA GLU A 141 13.23 -2.20 14.21
C GLU A 141 13.86 -2.71 12.91
N VAL A 142 13.38 -2.22 11.76
CA VAL A 142 14.02 -2.41 10.46
C VAL A 142 14.52 -1.06 9.97
N SER A 143 15.84 -0.87 9.99
CA SER A 143 16.50 0.39 9.59
C SER A 143 16.79 0.45 8.09
N LYS A 144 16.86 -0.71 7.42
CA LYS A 144 17.15 -0.79 5.98
C LYS A 144 16.40 -1.89 5.29
N ARG A 145 15.93 -1.60 4.08
CA ARG A 145 15.26 -2.54 3.20
C ARG A 145 15.84 -2.48 1.79
N SER A 146 15.91 -3.61 1.10
CA SER A 146 16.24 -3.69 -0.32
C SER A 146 14.98 -3.89 -1.15
N PHE A 147 15.08 -3.55 -2.44
CA PHE A 147 14.02 -3.85 -3.40
C PHE A 147 14.56 -4.07 -4.80
N GLN A 148 13.84 -4.90 -5.54
CA GLN A 148 13.94 -5.06 -6.98
C GLN A 148 12.53 -4.94 -7.55
N LEU A 149 12.30 -3.89 -8.33
CA LEU A 149 10.98 -3.52 -8.81
C LEU A 149 10.96 -3.57 -10.33
N THR A 150 9.86 -4.11 -10.86
CA THR A 150 9.59 -4.11 -12.30
C THR A 150 8.45 -3.16 -12.61
N ARG A 151 8.45 -2.62 -13.83
CA ARG A 151 7.37 -1.74 -14.26
C ARG A 151 6.05 -2.50 -14.32
N LYS A 152 5.02 -1.95 -13.68
CA LYS A 152 3.65 -2.50 -13.74
C LYS A 152 2.67 -1.41 -14.14
N GLU A 153 1.86 -1.69 -15.14
CA GLU A 153 0.73 -0.82 -15.47
C GLU A 153 -0.50 -1.27 -14.69
N PHE A 154 -1.06 -0.38 -13.88
CA PHE A 154 -2.32 -0.67 -13.21
C PHE A 154 -3.50 -0.47 -14.16
N ARG A 155 -4.26 -1.54 -14.39
CA ARG A 155 -5.57 -1.50 -15.03
C ARG A 155 -6.54 -2.31 -14.20
N TYR A 156 -7.68 -1.72 -13.86
CA TYR A 156 -8.74 -2.45 -13.16
C TYR A 156 -9.21 -3.62 -14.02
N ASN A 157 -9.22 -4.81 -13.44
CA ASN A 157 -9.74 -6.02 -14.07
C ASN A 157 -10.56 -6.81 -13.03
N PRO A 158 -11.89 -6.90 -13.18
CA PRO A 158 -12.74 -7.59 -12.21
C PRO A 158 -12.61 -9.11 -12.28
N TYR A 159 -11.98 -9.65 -13.33
CA TYR A 159 -11.82 -11.09 -13.55
C TYR A 159 -10.55 -11.68 -12.93
N LEU A 160 -9.70 -10.86 -12.31
CA LEU A 160 -8.51 -11.36 -11.61
C LEU A 160 -8.93 -12.22 -10.41
N MET A 161 -8.52 -13.48 -10.43
CA MET A 161 -8.79 -14.44 -9.35
C MET A 161 -7.53 -14.70 -8.53
N LEU A 162 -7.74 -15.08 -7.27
CA LEU A 162 -6.66 -15.53 -6.40
C LEU A 162 -6.04 -16.83 -6.96
N PRO A 163 -4.70 -17.00 -6.91
CA PRO A 163 -4.04 -18.21 -7.41
C PRO A 163 -4.53 -19.51 -6.74
N GLU A 164 -4.73 -20.58 -7.50
CA GLU A 164 -5.20 -21.86 -6.97
C GLU A 164 -4.17 -22.52 -6.03
N GLU A 165 -2.88 -22.37 -6.33
CA GLU A 165 -1.77 -22.92 -5.55
C GLU A 165 -1.46 -22.11 -4.27
N GLY A 166 -2.21 -21.04 -3.99
CA GLY A 166 -1.98 -20.19 -2.82
C GLY A 166 -2.35 -20.86 -1.51
N MET A 167 -1.45 -20.83 -0.52
CA MET A 167 -1.78 -21.23 0.85
C MET A 167 -2.46 -20.07 1.58
N TYR A 168 -3.81 -20.09 1.64
CA TYR A 168 -4.61 -19.05 2.28
C TYR A 168 -4.82 -19.32 3.77
N VAL A 169 -3.70 -19.34 4.50
CA VAL A 169 -3.63 -19.58 5.95
C VAL A 169 -3.38 -18.26 6.66
N ASP A 170 -4.09 -18.01 7.77
CA ASP A 170 -3.86 -16.84 8.59
C ASP A 170 -2.78 -17.06 9.65
N TYR A 171 -1.52 -16.89 9.25
CA TYR A 171 -0.38 -16.98 10.16
C TYR A 171 -0.28 -15.82 11.17
N GLN A 172 -1.06 -14.76 10.98
CA GLN A 172 -0.98 -13.55 11.79
C GLN A 172 -1.84 -13.62 13.06
N ASN A 173 -2.77 -14.59 13.15
CA ASN A 173 -3.61 -14.79 14.33
C ASN A 173 -3.71 -16.29 14.68
N PRO A 174 -2.61 -16.94 15.12
CA PRO A 174 -2.69 -18.31 15.59
C PRO A 174 -3.52 -18.42 16.87
N LYS A 175 -4.16 -19.57 17.06
CA LYS A 175 -4.72 -20.00 18.35
C LYS A 175 -3.76 -21.01 18.98
N ILE A 176 -3.28 -20.73 20.18
CA ILE A 176 -2.41 -21.63 20.92
C ILE A 176 -3.27 -22.52 21.82
N GLU A 177 -3.07 -23.84 21.72
CA GLU A 177 -3.71 -24.83 22.58
C GLU A 177 -2.65 -25.64 23.33
N ASN A 178 -2.83 -25.79 24.65
CA ASN A 178 -1.96 -26.60 25.50
C ASN A 178 -2.66 -27.94 25.75
N ILE A 179 -2.10 -29.03 25.23
CA ILE A 179 -2.63 -30.38 25.36
C ILE A 179 -1.87 -31.08 26.49
N LYS A 180 -2.58 -31.58 27.50
CA LYS A 180 -1.96 -32.40 28.55
C LYS A 180 -1.47 -33.72 27.94
N ILE A 181 -0.17 -33.98 28.03
CA ILE A 181 0.39 -35.28 27.72
C ILE A 181 0.08 -36.17 28.93
N LYS A 182 -0.71 -37.23 28.73
CA LYS A 182 -0.81 -38.27 29.75
C LYS A 182 0.45 -39.12 29.65
N ALA A 183 1.29 -39.08 30.69
CA ALA A 183 2.35 -40.06 30.84
C ALA A 183 1.73 -41.46 30.71
N GLU A 184 2.23 -42.26 29.77
CA GLU A 184 1.88 -43.69 29.69
C GLU A 184 2.18 -44.32 31.05
N GLU A 185 1.26 -45.14 31.55
CA GLU A 185 1.33 -45.70 32.90
C GLU A 185 2.54 -46.63 33.05
N GLU A 186 3.71 -46.08 33.40
CA GLU A 186 4.77 -46.87 34.01
C GLU A 186 4.49 -47.08 35.51
N PRO A 187 4.69 -48.29 36.03
CA PRO A 187 4.36 -48.60 37.42
C PRO A 187 5.38 -47.98 38.38
N GLU A 188 4.83 -47.12 39.26
CA GLU A 188 5.29 -46.84 40.62
C GLU A 188 6.75 -46.35 40.83
N ILE A 189 6.95 -45.03 40.78
CA ILE A 189 7.86 -44.32 41.69
C ILE A 189 7.15 -43.04 42.19
N THR A 190 7.16 -42.86 43.50
CA THR A 190 6.59 -41.74 44.25
C THR A 190 7.40 -40.46 44.06
N GLU A 191 7.13 -39.71 43.00
CA GLU A 191 7.51 -38.30 42.86
C GLU A 191 6.31 -37.53 42.29
N GLU A 192 6.12 -36.28 42.71
CA GLU A 192 5.01 -35.42 42.26
C GLU A 192 4.97 -35.42 40.73
N LYS A 193 3.89 -35.96 40.13
CA LYS A 193 3.72 -35.97 38.67
C LYS A 193 3.62 -34.52 38.17
N GLU A 194 4.72 -33.97 37.65
CA GLU A 194 4.67 -32.74 36.87
C GLU A 194 3.76 -32.98 35.65
N GLU A 195 2.68 -32.19 35.54
CA GLU A 195 1.81 -32.26 34.38
C GLU A 195 2.57 -31.71 33.16
N GLU A 196 2.91 -32.58 32.20
CA GLU A 196 3.55 -32.18 30.96
C GLU A 196 2.49 -31.73 29.93
N TYR A 197 2.73 -30.58 29.30
CA TYR A 197 1.83 -29.99 28.30
C TYR A 197 2.54 -29.82 26.96
N GLU A 198 1.94 -30.32 25.88
CA GLU A 198 2.35 -30.02 24.51
C GLU A 198 1.63 -28.77 24.01
N THR A 199 2.37 -27.80 23.48
CA THR A 199 1.79 -26.57 22.92
C THR A 199 1.62 -26.72 21.40
N SER A 200 0.38 -26.62 20.91
CA SER A 200 0.06 -26.67 19.48
C SER A 200 -0.48 -25.34 18.97
N SER A 201 -0.12 -24.97 17.74
CA SER A 201 -0.61 -23.77 17.06
C SER A 201 -1.63 -24.15 16.00
N LEU A 202 -2.85 -23.63 16.13
CA LEU A 202 -3.92 -23.78 15.16
C LEU A 202 -4.10 -22.48 14.35
N TYR A 203 -4.48 -22.62 13.09
CA TYR A 203 -4.62 -21.50 12.16
C TYR A 203 -5.98 -21.50 11.47
N ARG A 204 -6.43 -20.31 11.06
CA ARG A 204 -7.59 -20.18 10.18
C ARG A 204 -7.16 -20.48 8.75
N ILE A 205 -7.90 -21.36 8.08
CA ILE A 205 -7.61 -21.78 6.70
C ILE A 205 -8.83 -21.52 5.83
N ALA A 206 -8.62 -20.75 4.77
CA ALA A 206 -9.67 -20.47 3.80
C ALA A 206 -9.98 -21.69 2.93
N SER A 207 -11.25 -21.80 2.51
CA SER A 207 -11.72 -22.82 1.58
C SER A 207 -11.50 -22.40 0.12
N GLU A 208 -11.61 -23.35 -0.81
CA GLU A 208 -11.54 -23.11 -2.26
C GLU A 208 -12.61 -22.11 -2.77
N SER A 209 -13.60 -21.78 -1.95
CA SER A 209 -14.62 -20.77 -2.29
C SER A 209 -13.99 -19.42 -2.65
N ILE A 210 -12.83 -19.07 -2.08
CA ILE A 210 -12.16 -17.78 -2.36
C ILE A 210 -11.51 -17.72 -3.75
N ILE A 211 -11.24 -18.87 -4.38
CA ILE A 211 -10.67 -18.97 -5.73
C ILE A 211 -11.76 -19.25 -6.79
N THR A 212 -12.94 -19.72 -6.38
CA THR A 212 -14.06 -20.01 -7.29
C THR A 212 -15.11 -18.90 -7.36
N LEU A 213 -15.42 -18.22 -6.26
CA LEU A 213 -16.41 -17.14 -6.23
C LEU A 213 -15.80 -15.79 -6.62
N ASN A 214 -16.30 -15.18 -7.69
CA ASN A 214 -15.84 -13.84 -8.10
C ASN A 214 -16.72 -12.74 -7.48
N SER A 215 -16.23 -12.16 -6.38
CA SER A 215 -16.91 -11.09 -5.64
C SER A 215 -17.02 -9.73 -6.36
N SER A 216 -16.44 -9.57 -7.56
CA SER A 216 -16.55 -8.35 -8.39
C SER A 216 -17.47 -8.49 -9.61
N THR A 217 -17.68 -9.70 -10.12
CA THR A 217 -18.52 -9.95 -11.32
C THR A 217 -19.80 -10.73 -11.04
N GLN A 218 -19.82 -11.58 -10.02
CA GLN A 218 -20.98 -12.37 -9.62
C GLN A 218 -21.80 -11.60 -8.59
N LYS A 219 -23.12 -11.57 -8.74
CA LYS A 219 -24.01 -11.08 -7.68
C LYS A 219 -24.14 -12.18 -6.62
N LEU A 220 -23.48 -12.00 -5.48
CA LEU A 220 -23.46 -12.99 -4.41
C LEU A 220 -24.81 -13.05 -3.68
N THR A 221 -25.22 -14.26 -3.33
CA THR A 221 -26.48 -14.56 -2.65
C THR A 221 -26.23 -15.16 -1.28
N GLU A 222 -27.27 -15.24 -0.44
CA GLU A 222 -27.16 -15.88 0.87
C GLU A 222 -26.79 -17.37 0.77
N SER A 223 -27.27 -18.06 -0.27
CA SER A 223 -26.93 -19.47 -0.49
C SER A 223 -25.45 -19.68 -0.82
N ASP A 224 -24.80 -18.72 -1.47
CA ASP A 224 -23.36 -18.79 -1.77
C ASP A 224 -22.52 -18.63 -0.49
N LEU A 225 -23.04 -17.91 0.50
CA LEU A 225 -22.25 -17.44 1.66
C LEU A 225 -22.51 -18.21 2.95
N LYS A 226 -23.67 -18.85 3.10
CA LYS A 226 -24.12 -19.46 4.37
C LYS A 226 -23.20 -20.53 4.96
N ASN A 227 -22.38 -21.18 4.13
CA ASN A 227 -21.47 -22.24 4.55
C ASN A 227 -20.00 -21.77 4.56
N LEU A 228 -19.74 -20.50 4.27
CA LEU A 228 -18.38 -19.97 4.20
C LEU A 228 -17.85 -19.63 5.59
N LYS A 229 -16.57 -19.90 5.80
CA LYS A 229 -15.86 -19.53 7.03
C LYS A 229 -15.68 -18.01 7.09
N LYS A 230 -15.48 -17.46 8.28
CA LYS A 230 -15.22 -16.01 8.43
C LYS A 230 -14.02 -15.53 7.61
N ILE A 231 -12.95 -16.31 7.54
CA ILE A 231 -11.77 -16.03 6.71
C ILE A 231 -12.11 -15.95 5.21
N ASP A 232 -12.98 -16.83 4.70
CA ASP A 232 -13.39 -16.83 3.29
C ASP A 232 -14.09 -15.51 2.94
N LEU A 233 -15.03 -15.11 3.79
CA LEU A 233 -15.81 -13.88 3.62
C LEU A 233 -14.90 -12.64 3.65
N GLN A 234 -13.93 -12.60 4.58
CA GLN A 234 -12.95 -11.52 4.69
C GLN A 234 -12.06 -11.44 3.45
N ILE A 235 -11.56 -12.57 2.96
CA ILE A 235 -10.73 -12.61 1.76
C ILE A 235 -11.55 -12.17 0.54
N LEU A 236 -12.73 -12.76 0.30
CA LEU A 236 -13.62 -12.39 -0.82
C LEU A 236 -13.94 -10.90 -0.84
N ARG A 237 -14.23 -10.30 0.33
CA ARG A 237 -14.48 -8.86 0.44
C ARG A 237 -13.24 -8.06 0.10
N ASN A 238 -12.08 -8.42 0.65
CA ASN A 238 -10.84 -7.68 0.43
C ASN A 238 -10.31 -7.84 -1.01
N THR A 239 -10.57 -8.96 -1.68
CA THR A 239 -10.22 -9.14 -3.10
C THR A 239 -10.87 -8.09 -4.00
N ILE A 240 -12.09 -7.62 -3.69
CA ILE A 240 -12.72 -6.49 -4.39
C ILE A 240 -11.81 -5.25 -4.31
N PHE A 241 -11.38 -4.88 -3.10
CA PHE A 241 -10.51 -3.72 -2.89
C PHE A 241 -9.13 -3.91 -3.54
N ALA A 242 -8.57 -5.12 -3.48
CA ALA A 242 -7.29 -5.46 -4.08
C ALA A 242 -7.31 -5.28 -5.62
N ARG A 243 -8.38 -5.69 -6.31
CA ARG A 243 -8.56 -5.49 -7.75
C ARG A 243 -8.59 -4.00 -8.15
N HIS A 244 -9.05 -3.13 -7.26
CA HIS A 244 -8.99 -1.67 -7.42
C HIS A 244 -7.66 -1.05 -7.00
N GLY A 245 -6.70 -1.87 -6.57
CA GLY A 245 -5.37 -1.46 -6.11
C GLY A 245 -5.37 -0.71 -4.78
N PHE A 246 -6.29 -1.08 -3.88
CA PHE A 246 -6.31 -0.57 -2.52
C PHE A 246 -5.08 -1.07 -1.74
N THR A 247 -4.38 -0.18 -1.02
CA THR A 247 -3.28 -0.57 -0.13
C THR A 247 -3.79 -0.94 1.26
N PHE A 248 -3.52 -2.17 1.70
CA PHE A 248 -3.93 -2.65 3.03
C PHE A 248 -2.92 -2.25 4.10
N LYS A 249 -3.40 -1.86 5.29
CA LYS A 249 -2.54 -1.54 6.44
C LYS A 249 -2.25 -2.74 7.34
N THR A 250 -3.25 -3.59 7.55
CA THR A 250 -3.22 -4.72 8.49
C THR A 250 -2.48 -5.92 7.91
N LYS A 251 -1.50 -6.46 8.65
CA LYS A 251 -0.70 -7.63 8.23
C LYS A 251 -1.57 -8.84 7.88
N THR A 252 -2.60 -9.09 8.69
CA THR A 252 -3.58 -10.18 8.47
C THR A 252 -4.22 -10.17 7.10
N ILE A 253 -4.41 -9.00 6.47
CA ILE A 253 -4.98 -8.93 5.12
C ILE A 253 -3.87 -8.93 4.07
N ARG A 254 -2.77 -8.21 4.33
CA ARG A 254 -1.64 -8.15 3.41
C ARG A 254 -1.05 -9.52 3.08
N GLN A 255 -1.01 -10.44 4.04
CA GLN A 255 -0.47 -11.78 3.82
C GLN A 255 -1.12 -12.51 2.63
N PHE A 256 -2.40 -12.22 2.34
CA PHE A 256 -3.13 -12.87 1.25
C PHE A 256 -2.92 -12.22 -0.12
N PHE A 257 -2.38 -11.00 -0.19
CA PHE A 257 -2.28 -10.23 -1.44
C PHE A 257 -0.85 -9.80 -1.79
N ASP A 258 0.03 -9.63 -0.81
CA ASP A 258 1.41 -9.16 -1.05
C ASP A 258 2.23 -10.13 -1.91
N GLN A 259 1.82 -11.39 -2.05
CA GLN A 259 2.46 -12.38 -2.95
C GLN A 259 1.66 -12.63 -4.24
N VAL A 260 0.53 -11.95 -4.41
CA VAL A 260 -0.32 -12.12 -5.59
C VAL A 260 0.19 -11.23 -6.73
N GLU A 261 0.57 -11.86 -7.85
CA GLU A 261 1.27 -11.20 -8.96
C GLU A 261 0.47 -10.06 -9.61
N TRP A 262 -0.85 -10.21 -9.74
CA TRP A 262 -1.70 -9.18 -10.32
C TRP A 262 -2.01 -8.01 -9.37
N TYR A 263 -1.73 -8.15 -8.07
CA TYR A 263 -2.06 -7.13 -7.09
C TYR A 263 -1.00 -6.01 -7.08
N ILE A 264 -1.47 -4.79 -7.34
CA ILE A 264 -0.64 -3.58 -7.42
C ILE A 264 -1.24 -2.51 -6.49
N PRO A 265 -0.61 -2.20 -5.34
CA PRO A 265 -1.12 -1.16 -4.45
C PRO A 265 -0.90 0.23 -5.07
N ILE A 266 -1.99 1.00 -5.27
CA ILE A 266 -1.95 2.33 -5.91
C ILE A 266 -2.71 3.43 -5.16
N SER A 267 -3.61 3.09 -4.25
CA SER A 267 -4.46 4.07 -3.56
C SER A 267 -4.84 3.63 -2.16
N SER A 268 -4.94 4.59 -1.23
CA SER A 268 -5.51 4.38 0.11
C SER A 268 -7.04 4.51 0.14
N ASN A 269 -7.68 4.86 -0.98
CA ASN A 269 -9.13 4.94 -1.10
C ASN A 269 -9.59 4.57 -2.52
N VAL A 270 -10.56 3.65 -2.62
CA VAL A 270 -11.13 3.19 -3.89
C VAL A 270 -12.66 3.25 -3.90
N ASN A 271 -13.31 3.81 -2.86
CA ASN A 271 -14.76 3.75 -2.67
C ASN A 271 -15.56 4.33 -3.85
N ALA A 272 -15.04 5.40 -4.47
CA ALA A 272 -15.67 6.02 -5.63
C ALA A 272 -15.58 5.17 -6.91
N LYS A 273 -14.67 4.19 -6.96
CA LYS A 273 -14.43 3.30 -8.11
C LYS A 273 -15.26 2.01 -8.05
N LEU A 274 -15.83 1.68 -6.89
CA LEU A 274 -16.59 0.45 -6.68
C LEU A 274 -17.86 0.42 -7.51
N THR A 275 -18.10 -0.69 -8.20
CA THR A 275 -19.32 -0.93 -8.98
C THR A 275 -20.54 -1.17 -8.09
N SER A 276 -21.74 -1.12 -8.66
CA SER A 276 -22.97 -1.44 -7.93
C SER A 276 -23.00 -2.90 -7.43
N ILE A 277 -22.46 -3.84 -8.23
CA ILE A 277 -22.33 -5.25 -7.85
C ILE A 277 -21.39 -5.37 -6.65
N GLU A 278 -20.21 -4.76 -6.72
CA GLU A 278 -19.23 -4.77 -5.65
C GLU A 278 -19.77 -4.16 -4.36
N LYS A 279 -20.46 -3.01 -4.42
CA LYS A 279 -21.10 -2.39 -3.24
C LYS A 279 -22.14 -3.32 -2.61
N GLY A 280 -22.97 -3.97 -3.42
CA GLY A 280 -23.95 -4.96 -2.95
C GLY A 280 -23.27 -6.16 -2.28
N ASN A 281 -22.24 -6.71 -2.93
CA ASN A 281 -21.46 -7.84 -2.42
C ASN A 281 -20.72 -7.49 -1.12
N ILE A 282 -20.10 -6.31 -1.03
CA ILE A 282 -19.45 -5.84 0.20
C ILE A 282 -20.45 -5.79 1.35
N ALA A 283 -21.68 -5.32 1.10
CA ALA A 283 -22.71 -5.22 2.13
C ALA A 283 -23.15 -6.60 2.66
N ILE A 284 -23.40 -7.56 1.77
CA ILE A 284 -23.79 -8.92 2.18
C ILE A 284 -22.62 -9.68 2.82
N LEU A 285 -21.40 -9.59 2.29
CA LEU A 285 -20.20 -10.21 2.87
C LEU A 285 -19.97 -9.70 4.30
N LYS A 286 -20.01 -8.37 4.52
CA LYS A 286 -19.90 -7.78 5.86
C LYS A 286 -20.99 -8.26 6.82
N ARG A 287 -22.22 -8.47 6.32
CA ARG A 287 -23.32 -9.00 7.14
C ARG A 287 -23.00 -10.42 7.60
N PHE A 288 -22.55 -11.30 6.70
CA PHE A 288 -22.19 -12.69 7.05
C PHE A 288 -20.96 -12.75 7.95
N GLU A 289 -19.94 -11.91 7.73
CA GLU A 289 -18.74 -11.84 8.59
C GLU A 289 -19.06 -11.55 10.06
N LYS A 290 -20.16 -10.84 10.35
CA LYS A 290 -20.59 -10.52 11.71
C LYS A 290 -21.05 -11.76 12.49
N TYR A 291 -21.59 -12.77 11.79
CA TYR A 291 -22.18 -13.96 12.40
C TYR A 291 -21.37 -15.23 12.14
N ALA A 292 -20.42 -15.19 11.20
CA ALA A 292 -19.53 -16.30 10.93
C ALA A 292 -18.51 -16.50 12.07
N GLU A 293 -18.28 -17.76 12.42
CA GLU A 293 -17.28 -18.15 13.41
C GLU A 293 -15.92 -18.41 12.74
N ASP A 294 -14.86 -18.28 13.54
CA ASP A 294 -13.52 -18.66 13.14
C ASP A 294 -13.35 -20.17 13.32
N ASN A 295 -12.83 -20.84 12.31
CA ASN A 295 -12.47 -22.25 12.37
C ASN A 295 -10.95 -22.38 12.33
N TYR A 296 -10.39 -23.01 13.36
CA TYR A 296 -8.95 -23.18 13.56
C TYR A 296 -8.58 -24.65 13.40
N ASP A 297 -7.57 -24.92 12.58
CA ASP A 297 -7.07 -26.27 12.28
C ASP A 297 -5.55 -26.34 12.45
N SER A 298 -5.03 -27.52 12.77
CA SER A 298 -3.59 -27.76 12.88
C SER A 298 -2.98 -27.91 11.50
N PHE A 299 -1.88 -27.20 11.23
CA PHE A 299 -1.15 -27.37 9.98
C PHE A 299 -0.16 -28.54 10.12
N GLY A 300 -0.35 -29.60 9.34
CA GLY A 300 0.56 -30.75 9.28
C GLY A 300 0.10 -31.97 10.09
N ARG A 301 -0.51 -32.92 9.39
CA ARG A 301 -0.26 -34.36 9.58
C ARG A 301 0.06 -34.95 8.21
#